data_AF-A0A947N6V7-F1
#
_entry.id   AF-A0A947N6V7-F1
#
_cell.length_a   1.000
_cell.length_b   1.000
_cell.length_c   1.000
_cell.angle_alpha   90.00
_cell.angle_beta   90.00
_cell.angle_gamma   90.00
#
_symmetry.space_group_name_H-M   'P 1'
#
loop_
_entity.id
_entity.type
_entity.pdbx_description
1 polymer ?
#
loop_
_entity_poly.entity_id
_entity_poly.type
_entity_poly.pdbx_seq_one_letter_code
_entity_poly.pdbx_strand_id
1 'polypeptide(L)'
;MYLHKLGIPNIHAEVASAFQEAVRCFRHELFTAAITMLGKASEGAWLELGASLLAYEQSNRQSVFSKQHAVLEDPMMGTYRKIEAVLTMFDRQDIFSPLSALSGIKPRELRAVAVWSDAVRDSRNTIHFGVSPATQNTYEKVAALLIGTV
;
A
#
# COMPACT_ATOMS: atom_id res chain seq x y z
N MET A 1 -2.40 13.69 -18.55
CA MET A 1 -3.16 13.18 -17.39
C MET A 1 -2.19 12.49 -16.44
N TYR A 2 -1.38 13.26 -15.71
CA TYR A 2 -0.41 12.71 -14.73
C TYR A 2 -0.28 13.72 -13.59
N LEU A 3 -0.77 13.34 -12.41
CA LEU A 3 -0.89 14.11 -11.16
C LEU A 3 0.02 15.34 -11.06
N HIS A 4 -0.57 16.54 -11.07
CA HIS A 4 0.15 17.80 -10.83
C HIS A 4 0.47 18.03 -9.35
N LYS A 5 -0.36 17.49 -8.45
CA LYS A 5 -0.16 17.52 -6.99
C LYS A 5 -0.74 16.24 -6.37
N LEU A 6 -0.05 15.69 -5.37
CA LEU A 6 -0.60 14.70 -4.45
C LEU A 6 -1.55 15.44 -3.49
N GLY A 7 -2.86 15.26 -3.66
CA GLY A 7 -3.89 15.92 -2.84
C GLY A 7 -4.20 15.22 -1.51
N ILE A 8 -3.24 14.48 -0.94
CA ILE A 8 -3.45 13.68 0.26
C ILE A 8 -2.87 14.42 1.47
N PRO A 9 -3.69 15.04 2.32
CA PRO A 9 -3.20 15.72 3.52
C PRO A 9 -2.54 14.70 4.47
N ASN A 10 -1.44 15.11 5.11
CA ASN A 10 -0.70 14.32 6.11
C ASN A 10 -0.11 12.98 5.64
N ILE A 11 0.09 12.78 4.33
CA ILE A 11 0.87 11.64 3.84
C ILE A 11 2.31 11.71 4.34
N HIS A 12 2.90 10.57 4.77
CA HIS A 12 4.30 10.56 5.18
C HIS A 12 5.22 10.94 4.02
N ALA A 13 6.29 11.68 4.35
CA ALA A 13 7.20 12.25 3.36
C ALA A 13 7.84 11.18 2.46
N GLU A 14 8.17 10.02 3.01
CA GLU A 14 8.78 8.94 2.22
C GLU A 14 7.81 8.29 1.23
N VAL A 15 6.53 8.14 1.60
CA VAL A 15 5.51 7.60 0.70
C VAL A 15 5.21 8.61 -0.41
N ALA A 16 5.06 9.88 -0.05
CA ALA A 16 4.90 10.96 -1.02
C ALA A 16 6.08 11.05 -1.99
N SER A 17 7.30 11.00 -1.47
CA SER A 17 8.51 11.03 -2.29
C SER A 17 8.59 9.82 -3.21
N ALA A 18 8.28 8.61 -2.72
CA ALA A 18 8.31 7.40 -3.53
C ALA A 18 7.27 7.48 -4.66
N PHE A 19 6.07 7.97 -4.36
CA PHE A 19 5.02 8.12 -5.36
C PHE A 19 5.38 9.17 -6.43
N GLN A 20 5.93 10.32 -6.02
CA GLN A 20 6.39 11.34 -6.96
C GLN A 20 7.49 10.80 -7.87
N GLU A 21 8.41 10.01 -7.33
CA GLU A 21 9.47 9.38 -8.11
C GLU A 21 8.91 8.35 -9.08
N ALA A 22 7.90 7.58 -8.69
CA ALA A 22 7.19 6.67 -9.60
C ALA A 22 6.63 7.41 -10.83
N VAL A 23 6.00 8.58 -10.61
CA VAL A 23 5.50 9.44 -11.69
C VAL A 23 6.64 10.00 -12.55
N ARG A 24 7.76 10.40 -11.95
CA ARG A 24 8.94 10.90 -12.69
C ARG A 24 9.54 9.81 -13.57
N CYS A 25 9.77 8.62 -13.03
CA CYS A 25 10.27 7.47 -13.79
C CYS A 25 9.34 7.14 -14.96
N PHE A 26 8.03 7.10 -14.71
CA PHE A 26 7.04 6.84 -15.75
C PHE A 26 7.10 7.85 -16.89
N ARG A 27 7.22 9.15 -16.57
CA ARG A 27 7.34 10.24 -17.57
C ARG A 27 8.62 10.15 -18.42
N HIS A 28 9.64 9.45 -17.96
CA HIS A 28 10.88 9.19 -18.70
C HIS A 28 10.92 7.77 -19.26
N GLU A 29 9.77 7.09 -19.36
CA GLU A 29 9.66 5.73 -19.92
C GLU A 29 10.44 4.64 -19.16
N LEU A 30 10.82 4.94 -17.90
CA LEU A 30 11.50 4.01 -17.01
C LEU A 30 10.49 3.14 -16.26
N PHE A 31 9.76 2.28 -16.98
CA PHE A 31 8.58 1.57 -16.46
C PHE A 31 8.88 0.63 -15.28
N THR A 32 9.99 -0.11 -15.30
CA THR A 32 10.39 -0.97 -14.18
C THR A 32 10.74 -0.14 -12.94
N ALA A 33 11.45 0.97 -13.12
CA ALA A 33 11.77 1.88 -12.02
C ALA A 33 10.48 2.53 -11.46
N ALA A 34 9.58 2.95 -12.34
CA ALA A 34 8.28 3.51 -11.96
C ALA A 34 7.48 2.55 -11.08
N ILE A 35 7.38 1.28 -11.48
CA ILE A 35 6.70 0.24 -10.71
C ILE A 35 7.42 -0.07 -9.39
N THR A 36 8.76 -0.02 -9.37
CA THR A 36 9.52 -0.20 -8.13
C THR A 36 9.19 0.88 -7.11
N MET A 37 9.17 2.14 -7.55
CA MET A 37 8.82 3.28 -6.69
C MET A 37 7.34 3.29 -6.30
N LEU A 38 6.45 2.87 -7.21
CA LEU A 38 5.02 2.70 -6.91
C LEU A 38 4.80 1.60 -5.87
N GLY A 39 5.52 0.49 -5.99
CA GLY A 39 5.50 -0.60 -5.01
C GLY A 39 5.98 -0.13 -3.64
N LYS A 40 7.06 0.66 -3.57
CA LYS A 40 7.52 1.28 -2.32
C LYS A 40 6.45 2.20 -1.71
N ALA A 41 5.81 3.03 -2.52
CA ALA A 41 4.76 3.92 -2.05
C ALA A 41 3.54 3.14 -1.52
N SER A 42 3.07 2.14 -2.27
CA SER A 42 1.97 1.26 -1.88
C SER A 42 2.27 0.54 -0.56
N GLU A 43 3.46 -0.06 -0.43
CA GLU A 43 3.90 -0.73 0.80
C GLU A 43 3.95 0.21 2.00
N GLY A 44 4.53 1.41 1.82
CA GLY A 44 4.59 2.40 2.89
C GLY A 44 3.21 2.86 3.35
N ALA A 45 2.27 3.08 2.42
CA ALA A 45 0.89 3.44 2.77
C ALA A 45 0.18 2.36 3.61
N TRP A 46 0.39 1.08 3.28
CA TRP A 46 -0.14 -0.03 4.08
C TRP A 46 0.47 -0.09 5.48
N LEU A 47 1.79 0.13 5.58
CA LEU A 47 2.49 0.14 6.85
C LEU A 47 2.04 1.31 7.74
N GLU A 48 1.87 2.50 7.18
CA GLU A 48 1.31 3.65 7.88
C GLU A 48 -0.11 3.40 8.38
N LEU A 49 -0.96 2.79 7.56
CA LEU A 49 -2.30 2.40 7.98
C LEU A 49 -2.22 1.39 9.14
N GLY A 50 -1.36 0.38 9.05
CA GLY A 50 -1.14 -0.59 10.11
C GLY A 50 -0.70 0.06 11.42
N ALA A 51 0.31 0.93 11.36
CA ALA A 51 0.80 1.67 12.52
C ALA A 51 -0.28 2.56 13.13
N SER A 52 -1.08 3.23 12.30
CA SER A 52 -2.19 4.09 12.75
C SER A 52 -3.30 3.30 13.45
N LEU A 53 -3.64 2.11 12.92
CA LEU A 53 -4.63 1.21 13.54
C LEU A 53 -4.14 0.68 14.89
N LEU A 54 -2.85 0.33 15.01
CA LEU A 54 -2.25 -0.08 16.28
C LEU A 54 -2.24 1.06 17.30
N ALA A 55 -1.87 2.28 16.88
CA ALA A 55 -1.89 3.45 17.76
C ALA A 55 -3.32 3.80 18.25
N TYR A 56 -4.32 3.65 17.37
CA TYR A 56 -5.72 3.81 17.74
C TYR A 56 -6.16 2.76 18.77
N GLU A 57 -5.74 1.50 18.62
CA GLU A 57 -6.05 0.44 19.60
C GLU A 57 -5.38 0.65 20.95
N GLN A 58 -4.09 1.02 21.00
CA GLN A 58 -3.38 1.22 22.29
C GLN A 58 -4.07 2.25 23.19
N SER A 59 -4.79 3.19 22.59
CA SER A 59 -5.65 4.17 23.29
C SER A 59 -6.87 3.52 23.98
N ASN A 60 -7.21 2.28 23.62
CA ASN A 60 -8.42 1.54 23.98
C ASN A 60 -8.17 0.27 24.83
N ARG A 61 -6.91 0.02 25.25
CA ARG A 61 -6.48 -0.94 26.30
C ARG A 61 -6.84 -2.43 26.12
N GLN A 62 -6.63 -3.04 24.96
CA GLN A 62 -6.67 -4.52 24.87
C GLN A 62 -5.77 -5.06 23.74
N SER A 63 -4.63 -5.68 24.10
CA SER A 63 -3.64 -6.27 23.16
C SER A 63 -4.18 -7.49 22.38
N VAL A 64 -5.25 -7.30 21.61
CA VAL A 64 -5.88 -8.29 20.76
C VAL A 64 -5.07 -8.52 19.48
N PHE A 65 -4.21 -7.56 19.12
CA PHE A 65 -3.43 -7.54 17.88
C PHE A 65 -1.93 -7.86 18.06
N SER A 66 -1.54 -8.59 19.12
CA SER A 66 -0.12 -8.90 19.37
C SER A 66 0.56 -9.62 18.20
N LYS A 67 -0.17 -10.49 17.49
CA LYS A 67 0.33 -11.15 16.28
C LYS A 67 0.55 -10.16 15.13
N GLN A 68 -0.39 -9.26 14.90
CA GLN A 68 -0.30 -8.25 13.85
C GLN A 68 0.81 -7.24 14.14
N HIS A 69 1.02 -6.90 15.41
CA HIS A 69 2.16 -6.10 15.87
C HIS A 69 3.49 -6.74 15.45
N ALA A 70 3.69 -8.02 15.80
CA ALA A 70 4.89 -8.76 15.43
C ALA A 70 5.11 -8.84 13.91
N VAL A 71 4.03 -9.03 13.13
CA VAL A 71 4.09 -9.08 11.66
C VAL A 71 4.47 -7.72 11.04
N LEU A 72 3.94 -6.62 11.57
CA LEU A 72 4.18 -5.28 11.03
C LEU A 72 5.59 -4.78 11.36
N GLU A 73 6.09 -5.07 12.55
CA GLU A 73 7.42 -4.67 13.02
C GLU A 73 8.56 -5.53 12.47
N ASP A 74 8.29 -6.77 12.06
CA ASP A 74 9.32 -7.66 11.52
C ASP A 74 9.81 -7.13 10.15
N PRO A 75 11.10 -6.76 10.02
CA PRO A 75 11.67 -6.27 8.76
C PRO A 75 11.83 -7.38 7.71
N MET A 76 11.85 -8.66 8.11
CA MET A 76 11.98 -9.81 7.22
C MET A 76 10.62 -10.26 6.67
N MET A 77 9.54 -9.74 7.22
CA MET A 77 8.19 -10.09 6.82
C MET A 77 7.83 -9.45 5.48
N GLY A 78 7.42 -10.27 4.50
CA GLY A 78 7.06 -9.79 3.17
C GLY A 78 5.79 -8.93 3.16
N THR A 79 5.73 -7.97 2.22
CA THR A 79 4.64 -7.00 2.06
C THR A 79 3.24 -7.65 2.07
N TYR A 80 3.07 -8.80 1.43
CA TYR A 80 1.79 -9.54 1.43
C TYR A 80 1.28 -9.82 2.84
N ARG A 81 2.14 -10.37 3.70
CA ARG A 81 1.78 -10.75 5.08
C ARG A 81 1.43 -9.51 5.92
N LYS A 82 2.11 -8.39 5.66
CA LYS A 82 1.82 -7.12 6.31
C LYS A 82 0.45 -6.57 5.89
N ILE A 83 0.11 -6.62 4.60
CA ILE A 83 -1.22 -6.24 4.10
C ILE A 83 -2.31 -7.11 4.74
N GLU A 84 -2.12 -8.44 4.76
CA GLU A 84 -3.07 -9.37 5.39
C GLU A 84 -3.27 -9.07 6.88
N ALA A 85 -2.21 -8.71 7.61
CA ALA A 85 -2.31 -8.29 9.00
C ALA A 85 -3.16 -7.01 9.15
N VAL A 86 -2.94 -6.01 8.30
CA VAL A 86 -3.74 -4.77 8.30
C VAL A 86 -5.21 -5.04 8.01
N LEU A 87 -5.51 -5.85 7.00
CA LEU A 87 -6.88 -6.26 6.67
C LEU A 87 -7.55 -6.96 7.85
N THR A 88 -6.84 -7.91 8.47
CA THR A 88 -7.32 -8.66 9.63
C THR A 88 -7.63 -7.74 10.82
N MET A 89 -6.82 -6.69 11.04
CA MET A 89 -7.14 -5.68 12.05
C MET A 89 -8.41 -4.92 11.66
N PHE A 90 -8.46 -4.37 10.46
CA PHE A 90 -9.58 -3.53 10.04
C PHE A 90 -10.91 -4.30 9.94
N ASP A 91 -10.90 -5.62 9.78
CA ASP A 91 -12.10 -6.45 9.86
C ASP A 91 -12.79 -6.40 11.23
N ARG A 92 -12.07 -6.05 12.30
CA ARG A 92 -12.61 -5.86 13.65
C ARG A 92 -13.41 -4.57 13.76
N GLN A 93 -14.56 -4.55 13.10
CA GLN A 93 -15.47 -3.40 13.10
C GLN A 93 -16.12 -3.15 14.46
N ASP A 94 -16.07 -4.10 15.38
CA ASP A 94 -16.35 -3.87 16.79
C ASP A 94 -15.38 -2.85 17.43
N ILE A 95 -14.16 -2.73 16.91
CA ILE A 95 -13.14 -1.76 17.35
C ILE A 95 -13.06 -0.56 16.38
N PHE A 96 -13.06 -0.83 15.07
CA PHE A 96 -12.76 0.17 14.04
C PHE A 96 -13.98 0.70 13.27
N SER A 97 -15.21 0.41 13.71
CA SER A 97 -16.41 1.01 13.11
C SER A 97 -16.41 2.55 13.10
N PRO A 98 -15.86 3.28 14.11
CA PRO A 98 -15.77 4.74 14.03
C PRO A 98 -14.87 5.21 12.88
N LEU A 99 -13.75 4.51 12.63
CA LEU A 99 -12.84 4.85 11.52
C LEU A 99 -13.50 4.58 10.16
N SER A 100 -14.21 3.46 10.04
CA SER A 100 -15.01 3.12 8.85
C SER A 100 -16.06 4.19 8.56
N ALA A 101 -16.77 4.67 9.59
CA ALA A 101 -17.75 5.75 9.45
C ALA A 101 -17.13 7.10 9.06
N LEU A 102 -15.98 7.46 9.63
CA LEU A 102 -15.29 8.74 9.34
C LEU A 102 -14.61 8.76 7.97
N SER A 103 -13.98 7.64 7.57
CA SER A 103 -13.28 7.53 6.29
C SER A 103 -14.22 7.22 5.12
N GLY A 104 -15.40 6.67 5.40
CA GLY A 104 -16.30 6.13 4.39
C GLY A 104 -15.83 4.80 3.79
N ILE A 105 -14.73 4.21 4.30
CA ILE A 105 -14.14 2.97 3.77
C ILE A 105 -14.58 1.77 4.61
N LYS A 106 -15.27 0.83 3.98
CA LYS A 106 -15.66 -0.45 4.55
C LYS A 106 -14.57 -1.51 4.33
N PRO A 107 -14.56 -2.60 5.13
CA PRO A 107 -13.59 -3.68 4.96
C PRO A 107 -13.52 -4.25 3.53
N ARG A 108 -14.66 -4.35 2.83
CA ARG A 108 -14.72 -4.81 1.44
C ARG A 108 -13.96 -3.90 0.48
N GLU A 109 -14.05 -2.59 0.68
CA GLU A 109 -13.36 -1.60 -0.17
C GLU A 109 -11.87 -1.64 0.08
N LEU A 110 -11.45 -1.74 1.35
CA LEU A 110 -10.04 -1.90 1.70
C LEU A 110 -9.43 -3.19 1.09
N ARG A 111 -10.19 -4.29 1.04
CA ARG A 111 -9.76 -5.51 0.33
C ARG A 111 -9.61 -5.32 -1.18
N ALA A 112 -10.45 -4.50 -1.81
CA ALA A 112 -10.28 -4.18 -3.22
C ALA A 112 -8.97 -3.42 -3.48
N VAL A 113 -8.57 -2.53 -2.57
CA VAL A 113 -7.26 -1.86 -2.62
C VAL A 113 -6.11 -2.86 -2.48
N ALA A 114 -6.28 -3.91 -1.67
CA ALA A 114 -5.27 -4.97 -1.53
C ALA A 114 -5.06 -5.74 -2.84
N VAL A 115 -6.12 -5.99 -3.62
CA VAL A 115 -6.02 -6.62 -4.95
C VAL A 115 -5.19 -5.76 -5.92
N TRP A 116 -5.42 -4.44 -5.93
CA TRP A 116 -4.57 -3.52 -6.71
C TRP A 116 -3.11 -3.54 -6.24
N SER A 117 -2.88 -3.57 -4.93
CA SER A 117 -1.54 -3.62 -4.33
C SER A 117 -0.80 -4.91 -4.70
N ASP A 118 -1.52 -6.03 -4.81
CA ASP A 118 -0.98 -7.31 -5.28
C ASP A 118 -0.54 -7.24 -6.74
N ALA A 119 -1.31 -6.57 -7.61
CA ALA A 119 -0.92 -6.35 -9.01
C ALA A 119 0.34 -5.46 -9.12
N VAL A 120 0.47 -4.44 -8.28
CA VAL A 120 1.68 -3.61 -8.19
C VAL A 120 2.87 -4.46 -7.72
N ARG A 121 2.68 -5.28 -6.67
CA ARG A 121 3.72 -6.16 -6.13
C ARG A 121 4.22 -7.15 -7.18
N ASP A 122 3.31 -7.84 -7.86
CA ASP A 122 3.66 -8.80 -8.92
C ASP A 122 4.51 -8.13 -10.01
N SER A 123 4.05 -6.94 -10.47
CA SER A 123 4.78 -6.13 -11.45
C SER A 123 6.16 -5.70 -10.97
N ARG A 124 6.29 -5.40 -9.68
CA ARG A 124 7.56 -5.00 -9.03
C ARG A 124 8.52 -6.17 -8.87
N ASN A 125 8.02 -7.39 -8.68
CA ASN A 125 8.86 -8.56 -8.43
C ASN A 125 9.84 -8.88 -9.56
N THR A 126 9.66 -8.29 -10.74
CA THR A 126 10.63 -8.30 -11.86
C THR A 126 12.02 -7.78 -11.51
N ILE A 127 12.19 -7.04 -10.42
CA ILE A 127 13.50 -6.63 -9.92
C ILE A 127 14.31 -7.80 -9.34
N HIS A 128 13.64 -8.90 -8.98
CA HIS A 128 14.29 -10.06 -8.40
C HIS A 128 14.88 -10.95 -9.49
N PHE A 129 16.10 -11.44 -9.24
CA PHE A 129 16.80 -12.31 -10.17
C PHE A 129 15.96 -13.56 -10.49
N GLY A 130 15.84 -13.88 -11.79
CA GLY A 130 15.11 -15.06 -12.26
C GLY A 130 13.58 -14.94 -12.24
N VAL A 131 13.02 -13.77 -11.90
CA VAL A 131 11.57 -13.54 -11.90
C VAL A 131 11.14 -12.82 -13.18
N SER A 132 10.33 -13.48 -13.99
CA SER A 132 9.62 -12.85 -15.11
C SER A 132 8.25 -12.35 -14.63
N PRO A 133 7.81 -11.15 -15.05
CA PRO A 133 6.46 -10.72 -14.72
C PRO A 133 5.43 -11.58 -15.45
N ALA A 134 4.26 -11.76 -14.84
CA ALA A 134 3.10 -12.34 -15.54
C ALA A 134 2.68 -11.50 -16.76
N THR A 135 2.92 -10.19 -16.72
CA THR A 135 2.71 -9.26 -17.84
C THR A 135 3.81 -8.22 -17.85
N GLN A 136 4.45 -7.98 -18.99
CA GLN A 136 5.54 -7.02 -19.11
C GLN A 136 5.14 -5.62 -18.62
N ASN A 137 6.08 -4.90 -18.01
CA ASN A 137 5.87 -3.51 -17.58
C ASN A 137 5.93 -2.56 -18.78
N THR A 138 4.83 -2.47 -19.53
CA THR A 138 4.64 -1.53 -20.65
C THR A 138 4.04 -0.21 -20.19
N TYR A 139 4.03 0.79 -21.08
CA TYR A 139 3.35 2.07 -20.83
C TYR A 139 1.90 1.88 -20.37
N GLU A 140 1.11 1.07 -21.08
CA GLU A 140 -0.32 0.87 -20.82
C GLU A 140 -0.55 0.26 -19.45
N LYS A 141 0.23 -0.77 -19.11
CA LYS A 141 0.13 -1.46 -17.83
C LYS A 141 0.49 -0.52 -16.68
N VAL A 142 1.63 0.18 -16.78
CA VAL A 142 2.08 1.07 -15.71
C VAL A 142 1.17 2.30 -15.59
N ALA A 143 0.66 2.82 -16.70
CA ALA A 143 -0.34 3.88 -16.71
C ALA A 143 -1.62 3.45 -15.98
N ALA A 144 -2.14 2.25 -16.27
CA ALA A 144 -3.32 1.71 -15.59
C ALA A 144 -3.08 1.54 -14.08
N LEU A 145 -1.91 1.02 -13.68
CA LEU A 145 -1.56 0.87 -12.27
C LEU A 145 -1.42 2.22 -11.55
N LEU A 146 -0.87 3.25 -12.21
CA LEU A 146 -0.79 4.61 -11.68
C LEU A 146 -2.17 5.28 -11.60
N ILE A 147 -3.08 5.03 -12.54
CA ILE A 147 -4.47 5.54 -12.45
C ILE A 147 -5.20 4.88 -11.28
N GLY A 148 -4.93 3.61 -10.96
CA GLY A 148 -5.51 2.94 -9.79
C GLY A 148 -5.07 3.48 -8.42
N THR A 149 -4.21 4.50 -8.38
CA THR A 149 -3.71 5.13 -7.14
C THR A 149 -4.53 6.34 -6.68
N VAL A 150 -5.45 6.82 -7.51
CA VAL A 150 -6.29 8.01 -7.28
C VAL A 150 -7.74 7.64 -7.05
#